data_AF-A0A9D7DY81-F1
#
_entry.id   AF-A0A9D7DY81-F1
#
_cell.length_a   1.000
_cell.length_b   1.000
_cell.length_c   1.000
_cell.angle_alpha   90.00
_cell.angle_beta   90.00
_cell.angle_gamma   90.00
#
_symmetry.space_group_name_H-M   'P 1'
#
loop_
_entity.id
_entity.type
_entity.pdbx_description
1 polymer ?
#
loop_
_entity_poly.entity_id
_entity_poly.type
_entity_poly.pdbx_seq_one_letter_code
_entity_poly.pdbx_strand_id
1 'polypeptide(L)' 'MIFSKQTSYAIRALVYLAQNSANGPVLVATIAKAEYLTAPFLSKLMGELSANGIVSGARGPGGDLPSQKSQIYFIV' A
#
# COMPACT_ATOMS: atom_id res chain seq x y z
N MET A 1 12.42 -8.99 -20.59
CA MET A 1 12.25 -7.74 -19.83
C MET A 1 12.62 -8.01 -18.38
N ILE A 2 13.65 -7.34 -17.85
CA ILE A 2 14.06 -7.49 -16.44
C ILE A 2 13.31 -6.41 -15.65
N PHE A 3 12.29 -6.81 -14.90
CA PHE A 3 11.70 -5.93 -13.90
C PHE A 3 12.65 -5.86 -12.70
N SER A 4 12.87 -4.66 -12.16
CA SER A 4 13.70 -4.51 -10.96
C SER A 4 12.99 -5.18 -9.77
N LYS A 5 13.75 -5.64 -8.76
CA LYS A 5 13.15 -6.25 -7.56
C LYS A 5 12.10 -5.33 -6.92
N GLN A 6 12.31 -4.01 -6.98
CA GLN A 6 11.38 -3.01 -6.47
C GLN A 6 10.03 -3.06 -7.19
N THR A 7 10.00 -3.24 -8.52
CA THR A 7 8.76 -3.37 -9.29
C THR A 7 7.98 -4.62 -8.89
N SER A 8 8.66 -5.76 -8.71
CA SER A 8 8.00 -7.00 -8.26
C SER A 8 7.36 -6.82 -6.87
N TYR A 9 8.05 -6.14 -5.95
CA TYR A 9 7.51 -5.83 -4.63
C TYR A 9 6.33 -4.86 -4.69
N ALA A 10 6.38 -3.86 -5.59
CA ALA A 10 5.27 -2.94 -5.80
C ALA A 10 4.01 -3.67 -6.24
N ILE A 11 4.14 -4.56 -7.23
CA ILE A 11 3.02 -5.35 -7.75
C ILE A 11 2.45 -6.25 -6.65
N ARG A 12 3.30 -6.94 -5.88
CA ARG A 12 2.84 -7.78 -4.78
C ARG A 12 2.12 -6.99 -3.69
N ALA A 13 2.65 -5.84 -3.31
CA ALA A 13 2.01 -4.96 -2.33
C ALA A 13 0.65 -4.46 -2.83
N LEU A 14 0.55 -4.09 -4.11
CA LEU A 14 -0.72 -3.71 -4.75
C LEU A 14 -1.72 -4.88 -4.78
N VAL A 15 -1.27 -6.09 -5.10
CA VAL A 15 -2.11 -7.29 -5.08
C VAL A 15 -2.59 -7.60 -3.67
N TYR A 16 -1.70 -7.52 -2.67
CA TYR A 16 -2.05 -7.71 -1.27
C TYR A 16 -3.11 -6.71 -0.84
N LEU A 17 -2.91 -5.44 -1.18
CA LEU A 17 -3.86 -4.38 -0.89
C LEU A 17 -5.20 -4.60 -1.60
N ALA A 18 -5.21 -4.99 -2.88
CA ALA A 18 -6.44 -5.27 -3.63
C ALA A 18 -7.25 -6.43 -3.01
N GLN A 19 -6.57 -7.50 -2.57
CA GLN A 19 -7.21 -8.65 -1.92
C GLN A 19 -7.78 -8.28 -0.56
N ASN A 20 -7.11 -7.41 0.19
CA ASN A 20 -7.51 -7.05 1.55
C ASN A 20 -8.37 -5.77 1.60
N SER A 21 -8.53 -5.04 0.49
CA SER A 21 -9.32 -3.81 0.41
C SER A 21 -10.79 -4.01 0.78
N ALA A 22 -11.32 -5.24 0.63
CA ALA A 22 -12.69 -5.57 1.03
C ALA A 22 -12.87 -5.61 2.57
N ASN A 23 -11.79 -5.89 3.32
CA ASN A 23 -11.80 -5.97 4.78
C ASN A 23 -11.41 -4.65 5.46
N GLY A 24 -11.19 -3.60 4.66
CA GLY A 24 -10.80 -2.28 5.14
C GLY A 24 -9.34 -1.94 4.88
N PRO A 25 -8.87 -0.82 5.45
CA PRO A 25 -7.52 -0.30 5.20
C PRO A 25 -6.44 -1.20 5.84
N VAL A 26 -5.35 -1.42 5.11
CA VAL A 26 -4.24 -2.29 5.55
C VAL A 26 -3.05 -1.45 5.96
N LEU A 27 -2.40 -1.78 7.09
CA LEU A 27 -1.16 -1.13 7.49
C LEU A 27 0.01 -1.51 6.57
N VAL A 28 0.81 -0.52 6.16
CA VAL A 28 2.06 -0.71 5.42
C VAL A 28 3.01 -1.63 6.17
N ALA A 29 3.06 -1.53 7.50
CA ALA A 29 3.85 -2.43 8.35
C ALA A 29 3.45 -3.91 8.21
N THR A 30 2.17 -4.21 7.97
CA THR A 30 1.66 -5.58 7.77
C THR A 30 2.12 -6.13 6.43
N ILE A 31 2.03 -5.32 5.37
CA ILE A 31 2.48 -5.69 4.02
C ILE A 31 4.00 -5.87 4.00
N ALA A 32 4.74 -4.98 4.69
CA ALA A 32 6.19 -5.07 4.81
C ALA A 32 6.62 -6.37 5.50
N LYS A 33 5.90 -6.79 6.56
CA LYS A 33 6.13 -8.09 7.21
C LYS A 33 5.81 -9.27 6.29
N ALA A 34 4.70 -9.21 5.55
CA ALA A 34 4.28 -10.27 4.64
C ALA A 34 5.27 -10.49 3.47
N GLU A 35 5.84 -9.40 2.95
CA GLU A 35 6.78 -9.43 1.83
C GLU A 35 8.26 -9.44 2.26
N TYR A 36 8.56 -9.55 3.57
CA TYR A 36 9.92 -9.49 4.13
C TYR A 36 10.70 -8.22 3.70
N LEU A 37 9.98 -7.10 3.62
CA LEU A 37 10.52 -5.78 3.25
C LEU A 37 10.66 -4.90 4.48
N THR A 38 11.53 -3.89 4.39
CA THR A 38 11.61 -2.86 5.42
C THR A 38 10.44 -1.88 5.28
N ALA A 39 9.80 -1.53 6.40
CA ALA A 39 8.75 -0.51 6.46
C ALA A 39 9.13 0.81 5.74
N PRO A 40 10.34 1.40 5.91
CA PRO A 40 10.70 2.62 5.20
C PRO A 40 10.78 2.46 3.68
N PHE A 41 11.22 1.30 3.18
CA PHE A 41 11.24 1.02 1.75
C PHE A 41 9.82 0.93 1.18
N LEU A 42 8.96 0.16 1.84
CA LEU A 42 7.58 0.00 1.39
C LEU A 42 6.79 1.31 1.52
N SER A 43 7.02 2.09 2.57
CA SER A 43 6.37 3.39 2.77
C SER A 43 6.74 4.38 1.66
N LYS A 44 8.02 4.42 1.25
CA LYS A 44 8.45 5.20 0.07
C LYS A 44 7.74 4.72 -1.21
N LEU A 45 7.69 3.41 -1.43
CA LEU A 45 7.04 2.82 -2.60
C LEU A 45 5.53 3.11 -2.65
N MET A 46 4.84 2.98 -1.52
CA MET A 46 3.42 3.32 -1.40
C MET A 46 3.17 4.81 -1.59
N GLY A 47 4.08 5.67 -1.11
CA GLY A 47 4.06 7.11 -1.38
C GLY A 47 4.15 7.44 -2.87
N GLU A 48 5.06 6.79 -3.61
CA GLU A 48 5.19 6.94 -5.06
C GLU A 48 3.93 6.46 -5.80
N LEU A 49 3.37 5.32 -5.42
CA LEU A 49 2.13 4.80 -6.00
C LEU A 49 0.92 5.72 -5.69
N SER A 50 0.90 6.32 -4.50
CA SER A 50 -0.16 7.26 -4.11
C SER A 50 -0.06 8.59 -4.86
N ALA A 51 1.16 9.10 -5.07
CA ALA A 51 1.39 10.28 -5.90
C ALA A 51 0.94 10.07 -7.36
N ASN A 52 0.98 8.83 -7.86
CA ASN A 52 0.47 8.44 -9.18
C ASN A 52 -1.04 8.11 -9.18
N GLY A 53 -1.74 8.25 -8.06
CA GLY A 53 -3.19 7.98 -7.96
C GLY A 53 -3.56 6.49 -7.98
N ILE A 54 -2.59 5.58 -7.84
CA ILE A 54 -2.82 4.13 -7.88
C ILE A 54 -3.40 3.63 -6.55
N VAL A 55 -3.00 4.24 -5.43
CA VAL A 55 -3.44 3.88 -4.07
C VAL A 55 -3.72 5.13 -3.23
N SER A 56 -4.62 5.02 -2.26
CA SER A 56 -4.88 6.10 -1.29
C SER A 56 -4.28 5.77 0.07
N GLY A 57 -3.39 6.64 0.55
CA GLY A 57 -2.85 6.55 1.90
C GLY A 57 -3.73 7.29 2.90
N ALA A 58 -4.08 6.64 4.01
CA ALA A 58 -4.64 7.28 5.20
C ALA A 58 -3.53 7.42 6.25
N ARG A 59 -3.44 8.59 6.90
CA ARG A 59 -2.44 8.86 7.95
C ARG A 59 -3.02 8.50 9.32
N GLY A 60 -2.74 7.29 9.80
CA GLY A 60 -2.93 6.87 11.20
C GLY A 60 -4.33 7.10 11.83
N PRO A 61 -4.51 6.80 13.13
CA PRO A 61 -5.82 6.81 13.84
C PRO A 61 -6.41 8.21 14.11
N GLY A 62 -6.12 9.18 13.23
CA GLY A 62 -6.66 10.55 13.28
C GLY A 62 -6.71 11.24 11.91
N GLY A 63 -6.36 10.55 10.82
CA GLY A 63 -6.57 11.04 9.46
C GLY A 63 -7.90 10.52 8.92
N ASP A 64 -8.73 11.41 8.39
CA ASP A 64 -10.02 11.06 7.81
C ASP A 64 -9.84 9.94 6.77
N LEU A 65 -10.39 8.76 7.07
CA LEU A 65 -10.51 7.66 6.10
C LEU A 65 -11.62 8.06 5.13
N PRO A 66 -11.33 8.28 3.83
CA PRO A 66 -12.36 8.66 2.88
C PRO A 66 -13.39 7.53 2.78
N SER A 67 -14.67 7.85 2.95
CA SER A 67 -15.78 6.89 2.95
C SER A 67 -16.20 6.43 1.55
N GLN A 68 -15.26 6.31 0.60
CA GLN A 68 -15.58 6.07 -0.81
C GLN A 68 -15.10 4.67 -1.25
N LYS A 69 -16.08 3.79 -1.45
CA LYS A 69 -16.01 2.33 -1.64
C LYS A 69 -15.26 1.83 -2.90
N SER A 70 -14.32 2.57 -3.47
CA SER A 70 -13.69 2.19 -4.76
C SER A 70 -12.19 2.47 -4.87
N GLN A 71 -11.52 2.91 -3.79
CA GLN A 71 -10.07 3.10 -3.77
C GLN A 71 -9.38 2.11 -2.83
N ILE A 72 -8.19 1.65 -3.21
CA ILE A 72 -7.37 0.74 -2.41
C ILE A 72 -6.64 1.55 -1.32
N TYR A 73 -6.93 1.28 -0.05
CA TYR A 73 -6.42 2.06 1.08
C TYR A 73 -5.26 1.40 1.84
N PHE A 74 -4.20 2.16 2.09
CA PHE A 74 -3.12 1.77 3.02
C PHE A 74 -3.00 2.76 4.18
N ILE A 75 -2.65 2.27 5.36
CA ILE A 75 -2.34 3.10 6.53
C ILE A 75 -0.83 3.13 6.70
N VAL A 76 -0.27 4.35 6.67
CA VAL A 76 1.16 4.60 6.93
C VAL A 76 1.48 4.39 8.41
#